data_AF-A0A2E9ZLG3-F1
#
_entry.id   AF-A0A2E9ZLG3-F1
#
_cell.length_a   1.000
_cell.length_b   1.000
_cell.length_c   1.000
_cell.angle_alpha   90.00
_cell.angle_beta   90.00
_cell.angle_gamma   90.00
#
_symmetry.space_group_name_H-M   'P 1'
#
loop_
_entity.id
_entity.type
_entity.pdbx_description
1 polymer ?
#
loop_
_entity_poly.entity_id
_entity_poly.type
_entity_poly.pdbx_seq_one_letter_code
_entity_poly.pdbx_strand_id
1 'polypeptide(L)'
;MTVDDLVDKAGAVRAGEELNLDALRQHLEPILGEKVSNLAVKQFPGGHSNLTYLLSGGAEQWVLRRPPFGSTVKSAHDMSREFRILSALQDVYPYGPRPIHFCDDHDVIGCDFYLMSYIEGLV
;
A
#
# COMPACT_ATOMS: atom_id res chain seq x y z
N MET A 1 -0.27 -1.76 -28.95
CA MET A 1 -0.58 -1.17 -27.64
C MET A 1 -2.08 -1.32 -27.45
N THR A 2 -2.46 -2.31 -26.65
CA THR A 2 -3.86 -2.58 -26.29
C THR A 2 -4.19 -1.80 -25.01
N VAL A 3 -5.47 -1.62 -24.70
CA VAL A 3 -5.90 -0.98 -23.43
C VAL A 3 -5.31 -1.73 -22.22
N ASP A 4 -5.12 -3.04 -22.36
CA ASP A 4 -4.55 -3.91 -21.35
C ASP A 4 -3.04 -3.68 -21.10
N ASP A 5 -2.34 -3.03 -22.05
CA ASP A 5 -0.93 -2.63 -21.89
C ASP A 5 -0.77 -1.30 -21.13
N LEU A 6 -1.86 -0.55 -20.95
CA LEU A 6 -1.88 0.78 -20.30
C LEU A 6 -2.34 0.73 -18.84
N VAL A 7 -2.70 -0.46 -18.35
CA VAL A 7 -3.00 -0.69 -16.94
C VAL A 7 -1.69 -1.05 -16.23
N ASP A 8 -1.34 -0.32 -15.17
CA ASP A 8 -0.20 -0.71 -14.33
C ASP A 8 -0.53 -2.02 -13.60
N LYS A 9 0.28 -3.06 -13.84
CA LYS A 9 0.01 -4.42 -13.36
C LYS A 9 0.97 -4.78 -12.23
N ALA A 10 0.40 -4.96 -11.03
CA ALA A 10 1.15 -5.53 -9.93
C ALA A 10 1.56 -6.98 -10.24
N GLY A 11 2.84 -7.28 -10.06
CA GLY A 11 3.45 -8.58 -10.32
C GLY A 11 3.95 -9.26 -9.04
N ALA A 12 4.84 -10.23 -9.21
CA ALA A 12 5.55 -10.85 -8.10
C ALA A 12 6.33 -9.78 -7.31
N VAL A 13 6.38 -9.95 -5.99
CA VAL A 13 7.21 -9.10 -5.14
C VAL A 13 8.68 -9.29 -5.51
N ARG A 14 9.43 -8.19 -5.63
CA ARG A 14 10.87 -8.21 -5.91
C ARG A 14 11.60 -8.92 -4.77
N ALA A 15 12.64 -9.67 -5.13
CA ALA A 15 13.45 -10.41 -4.16
C ALA A 15 14.10 -9.46 -3.14
N GLY A 16 13.92 -9.76 -1.85
CA GLY A 16 14.41 -8.92 -0.74
C GLY A 16 13.46 -7.77 -0.37
N GLU A 17 12.32 -7.64 -1.05
CA GLU A 17 11.28 -6.65 -0.76
C GLU A 17 9.97 -7.27 -0.24
N GLU A 18 10.05 -8.50 0.26
CA GLU A 18 8.92 -9.26 0.81
C GLU A 18 8.42 -8.66 2.13
N LEU A 19 7.09 -8.72 2.34
CA LEU A 19 6.46 -8.29 3.58
C LEU A 19 6.19 -9.51 4.47
N ASN A 20 6.30 -9.32 5.79
CA ASN A 20 5.84 -10.32 6.75
C ASN A 20 4.30 -10.38 6.73
N LEU A 21 3.75 -11.33 5.98
CA LEU A 21 2.30 -11.44 5.79
C LEU A 21 1.56 -11.83 7.07
N ASP A 22 2.17 -12.55 7.99
CA ASP A 22 1.52 -12.95 9.24
C ASP A 22 1.33 -11.73 10.15
N ALA A 23 2.40 -10.94 10.34
CA ALA A 23 2.34 -9.70 11.09
C ALA A 23 1.36 -8.70 10.46
N LEU A 24 1.39 -8.57 9.12
CA LEU A 24 0.50 -7.67 8.41
C LEU A 24 -0.97 -8.11 8.51
N ARG A 25 -1.26 -9.41 8.43
CA ARG A 25 -2.62 -9.94 8.62
C ARG A 25 -3.13 -9.67 10.02
N GLN A 26 -2.35 -10.02 11.04
CA GLN A 26 -2.70 -9.81 12.44
C GLN A 26 -2.99 -8.33 12.73
N HIS A 27 -2.19 -7.43 12.16
CA HIS A 27 -2.38 -5.98 12.34
C HIS A 27 -3.59 -5.43 11.60
N LEU A 28 -3.84 -5.89 10.37
CA LEU A 28 -4.91 -5.36 9.53
C LEU A 28 -6.29 -5.96 9.80
N GLU A 29 -6.38 -7.12 10.46
CA GLU A 29 -7.66 -7.79 10.74
C GLU A 29 -8.63 -6.94 11.56
N PRO A 30 -8.22 -6.24 12.63
CA PRO A 30 -9.11 -5.31 13.35
C PRO A 30 -9.57 -4.11 12.52
N ILE A 31 -8.88 -3.79 11.42
CA ILE A 31 -9.11 -2.58 10.61
C ILE A 31 -9.97 -2.90 9.38
N LEU A 32 -9.69 -4.03 8.72
CA LEU A 32 -10.30 -4.43 7.45
C LEU A 32 -11.26 -5.63 7.62
N GLY A 33 -11.31 -6.23 8.81
CA GLY A 33 -12.12 -7.40 9.12
C GLY A 33 -11.53 -8.71 8.59
N GLU A 34 -12.32 -9.79 8.69
CA GLU A 34 -11.91 -11.17 8.38
C GLU A 34 -11.41 -11.38 6.94
N LYS A 35 -11.66 -10.45 6.02
CA LYS A 35 -11.25 -10.51 4.61
C LYS A 35 -9.72 -10.64 4.45
N VAL A 36 -8.96 -10.13 5.42
CA VAL A 36 -7.49 -10.22 5.40
C VAL A 36 -6.97 -11.59 5.82
N SER A 37 -7.81 -12.52 6.28
CA SER A 37 -7.38 -13.89 6.63
C SER A 37 -6.64 -14.58 5.47
N ASN A 38 -7.08 -14.32 4.23
CA ASN A 38 -6.46 -14.81 2.99
C ASN A 38 -5.67 -13.72 2.24
N LEU A 39 -4.96 -12.85 2.97
CA LEU A 39 -4.22 -11.74 2.38
C LEU A 39 -3.16 -12.24 1.38
N ALA A 40 -3.29 -11.80 0.14
CA ALA A 40 -2.27 -11.94 -0.90
C ALA A 40 -1.62 -10.58 -1.17
N VAL A 41 -0.33 -10.61 -1.52
CA VAL A 41 0.45 -9.41 -1.84
C VAL A 41 1.11 -9.55 -3.21
N LYS A 42 0.96 -8.50 -4.01
CA LYS A 42 1.70 -8.26 -5.25
C LYS A 42 2.39 -6.91 -5.17
N GLN A 43 3.36 -6.67 -6.02
CA GLN A 43 4.09 -5.40 -6.05
C GLN A 43 3.95 -4.71 -7.39
N PHE A 44 3.72 -3.40 -7.37
CA PHE A 44 3.76 -2.60 -8.58
C PHE A 44 5.21 -2.41 -9.04
N PRO A 45 5.50 -2.50 -10.36
CA PRO A 45 6.85 -2.38 -10.87
C PRO A 45 7.43 -0.96 -10.66
N GLY A 46 6.58 0.06 -10.69
CA GLY A 46 6.94 1.45 -10.38
C GLY A 46 7.17 1.72 -8.88
N GLY A 47 7.35 3.00 -8.53
CA GLY A 47 7.46 3.42 -7.13
C GLY A 47 8.80 3.10 -6.46
N HIS A 48 9.93 3.22 -7.15
CA HIS A 48 11.23 2.99 -6.54
C HIS A 48 11.55 3.92 -5.36
N SER A 49 11.00 5.14 -5.35
CA SER A 49 11.14 6.06 -4.22
C SER A 49 10.29 5.66 -3.02
N ASN A 50 9.09 5.10 -3.22
CA ASN A 50 8.24 4.55 -2.16
C ASN A 50 7.55 3.29 -2.72
N LEU A 51 7.91 2.14 -2.17
CA LEU A 51 7.44 0.85 -2.64
C LEU A 51 5.91 0.77 -2.48
N THR A 52 5.26 0.29 -3.54
CA THR A 52 3.80 0.22 -3.62
C THR A 52 3.37 -1.22 -3.86
N TYR A 53 2.47 -1.71 -3.02
CA TYR A 53 2.01 -3.09 -3.01
C TYR A 53 0.50 -3.14 -3.18
N LEU A 54 0.03 -4.09 -3.97
CA LEU A 54 -1.38 -4.46 -4.06
C LEU A 54 -1.65 -5.56 -3.04
N LEU A 55 -2.51 -5.25 -2.07
CA LEU A 55 -3.04 -6.18 -1.09
C LEU A 55 -4.40 -6.67 -1.60
N SER A 56 -4.69 -7.96 -1.45
CA SER A 56 -5.98 -8.54 -1.84
C SER A 56 -6.48 -9.48 -0.76
N GLY A 57 -7.76 -9.34 -0.40
CA GLY A 57 -8.43 -10.16 0.62
C GLY A 57 -9.88 -10.41 0.21
N GLY A 58 -10.19 -11.66 -0.14
CA GLY A 58 -11.49 -11.99 -0.75
C GLY A 58 -11.71 -11.24 -2.06
N ALA A 59 -12.78 -10.45 -2.15
CA ALA A 59 -13.10 -9.62 -3.30
C ALA A 59 -12.55 -8.17 -3.19
N GLU A 60 -11.87 -7.83 -2.11
CA GLU A 60 -11.40 -6.47 -1.85
C GLU A 60 -9.91 -6.30 -2.10
N GLN A 61 -9.55 -5.10 -2.50
CA GLN A 61 -8.19 -4.72 -2.86
C GLN A 61 -7.82 -3.38 -2.24
N TRP A 62 -6.57 -3.29 -1.80
CA TRP A 62 -5.99 -2.11 -1.17
C TRP A 62 -4.59 -1.88 -1.69
N VAL A 63 -4.12 -0.64 -1.57
CA VAL A 63 -2.74 -0.30 -1.87
C VAL A 63 -2.03 0.02 -0.56
N LEU A 64 -0.92 -0.68 -0.31
CA LEU A 64 0.01 -0.38 0.77
C LEU A 64 1.20 0.38 0.20
N ARG A 65 1.60 1.47 0.87
CA ARG A 65 2.79 2.23 0.53
C ARG A 65 3.73 2.33 1.72
N ARG A 66 5.02 2.10 1.45
CA ARG A 66 6.09 2.16 2.45
C ARG A 66 7.41 2.70 1.86
N PRO A 67 8.36 3.16 2.67
CA PRO A 67 9.71 3.49 2.23
C PRO A 67 10.45 2.26 1.68
N PRO A 68 11.47 2.43 0.83
CA PRO A 68 12.34 1.33 0.40
C PRO A 68 13.02 0.63 1.58
N PHE A 69 13.32 -0.66 1.43
CA PHE A 69 14.12 -1.38 2.43
C PHE A 69 15.49 -0.75 2.58
N GLY A 70 15.97 -0.64 3.82
CA GLY A 70 17.27 -0.03 4.13
C GLY A 70 17.32 1.50 3.97
N SER A 71 16.20 2.18 3.66
CA SER A 71 16.19 3.64 3.62
C SER A 71 16.39 4.23 5.02
N THR A 72 17.41 5.08 5.17
CA THR A 72 17.76 5.74 6.44
C THR A 72 17.36 7.23 6.49
N VAL A 73 16.94 7.79 5.35
CA VAL A 73 16.62 9.23 5.22
C VAL A 73 15.13 9.45 5.50
N LYS A 74 14.77 9.56 6.79
CA LYS A 74 13.38 9.72 7.26
C LYS A 74 12.60 10.85 6.56
N SER A 75 13.24 11.98 6.25
CA SER A 75 12.55 13.14 5.64
C SER A 75 12.18 12.94 4.17
N ALA A 76 12.87 12.05 3.45
CA ALA A 76 12.61 11.80 2.03
C ALA A 76 11.41 10.86 1.82
N HIS A 77 11.04 10.09 2.86
CA HIS A 77 10.00 9.05 2.81
C HIS A 77 8.98 9.20 3.93
N ASP A 78 8.56 10.45 4.20
CA ASP A 78 7.55 10.75 5.21
C ASP A 78 6.16 10.24 4.77
N MET A 79 5.86 8.99 5.12
CA MET A 79 4.57 8.34 4.85
C MET A 79 3.42 9.03 5.58
N SER A 80 3.69 9.58 6.77
CA SER A 80 2.70 10.35 7.53
C SER A 80 2.24 11.59 6.76
N ARG A 81 3.17 12.30 6.09
CA ARG A 81 2.82 13.46 5.26
C ARG A 81 1.94 13.07 4.08
N GLU A 82 2.26 11.98 3.37
CA GLU A 82 1.40 11.51 2.27
C GLU A 82 0.00 11.16 2.77
N PHE A 83 -0.10 10.39 3.84
CA PHE A 83 -1.39 10.01 4.44
C PHE A 83 -2.20 11.24 4.87
N ARG A 84 -1.59 12.19 5.58
CA ARG A 84 -2.25 13.43 6.04
C ARG A 84 -2.81 14.26 4.88
N ILE A 85 -2.06 14.37 3.78
CA ILE A 85 -2.52 15.09 2.59
C ILE A 85 -3.73 14.39 1.98
N LEU A 86 -3.68 13.07 1.80
CA LEU A 86 -4.82 12.30 1.29
C LEU A 86 -6.04 12.43 2.21
N SER A 87 -5.85 12.38 3.53
CA SER A 87 -6.94 12.52 4.52
C SER A 87 -7.59 13.90 4.47
N ALA A 88 -6.81 14.95 4.24
CA ALA A 88 -7.33 16.30 4.10
C ALA A 88 -8.09 16.52 2.77
N LEU A 89 -7.73 15.76 1.73
CA LEU A 89 -8.34 15.89 0.39
C LEU A 89 -9.60 15.02 0.20
N GLN A 90 -9.80 13.97 1.01
CA GLN A 90 -10.81 12.94 0.74
C GLN A 90 -12.25 13.46 0.58
N ASP A 91 -12.61 14.55 1.27
CA ASP A 91 -13.96 15.11 1.26
C ASP A 91 -14.19 16.12 0.12
N VAL A 92 -13.10 16.63 -0.48
CA VAL A 92 -13.15 17.68 -1.51
C VAL A 92 -12.63 17.22 -2.88
N TYR A 93 -11.95 16.08 -2.95
CA TYR A 93 -11.41 15.50 -4.17
C TYR A 93 -11.76 14.00 -4.27
N PRO A 94 -12.98 13.67 -4.75
CA PRO A 94 -13.49 12.29 -4.75
C PRO A 94 -12.80 11.37 -5.77
N TYR A 95 -11.99 11.91 -6.68
CA TYR A 95 -11.24 11.15 -7.68
C TYR A 95 -9.91 10.60 -7.16
N GLY A 96 -9.49 10.98 -5.96
CA GLY A 96 -8.28 10.47 -5.31
C GLY A 96 -8.52 9.16 -4.56
N PRO A 97 -7.45 8.40 -4.26
CA PRO A 97 -7.55 7.23 -3.41
C PRO A 97 -7.94 7.64 -1.98
N ARG A 98 -8.86 6.88 -1.38
CA ARG A 98 -9.28 7.11 -0.01
C ARG A 98 -8.22 6.57 0.95
N PRO A 99 -7.68 7.37 1.87
CA PRO A 99 -6.81 6.86 2.92
C PRO A 99 -7.61 5.98 3.88
N ILE A 100 -7.05 4.85 4.28
CA ILE A 100 -7.74 3.86 5.12
C ILE A 100 -7.07 3.75 6.48
N HIS A 101 -5.74 3.59 6.49
CA HIS A 101 -5.00 3.37 7.73
C HIS A 101 -3.58 3.89 7.61
N PHE A 102 -3.04 4.42 8.70
CA PHE A 102 -1.63 4.75 8.86
C PHE A 102 -1.06 4.00 10.05
N CYS A 103 0.14 3.47 9.90
CA CYS A 103 0.84 2.72 10.94
C CYS A 103 2.26 3.25 11.08
N ASP A 104 2.60 3.73 12.28
CA ASP A 104 3.94 4.11 12.71
C ASP A 104 4.56 3.08 13.68
N ASP A 105 3.85 1.99 13.96
CA ASP A 105 4.40 0.85 14.68
C ASP A 105 5.34 0.04 13.76
N HIS A 106 6.65 0.18 13.99
CA HIS A 106 7.68 -0.48 13.19
C HIS A 106 7.79 -1.98 13.50
N ASP A 107 7.16 -2.48 14.56
CA ASP A 107 7.18 -3.92 14.85
C ASP A 107 6.32 -4.71 13.84
N VAL A 108 5.43 -4.03 13.09
CA VAL A 108 4.54 -4.68 12.10
C VAL A 108 5.31 -5.06 10.83
N ILE A 109 5.98 -4.11 10.16
CA ILE A 109 6.76 -4.36 8.92
C ILE A 109 8.08 -3.57 8.84
N GLY A 110 8.60 -3.09 9.97
CA GLY A 110 9.91 -2.45 10.07
C GLY A 110 9.98 -0.99 9.60
N CYS A 111 8.84 -0.34 9.35
CA CYS A 111 8.79 1.06 8.93
C CYS A 111 7.36 1.63 9.04
N ASP A 112 7.25 2.96 8.91
CA ASP A 112 5.96 3.61 8.67
C ASP A 112 5.35 3.12 7.36
N PHE A 113 4.05 2.90 7.35
CA PHE A 113 3.31 2.63 6.12
C PHE A 113 1.89 3.17 6.20
N TYR A 114 1.23 3.24 5.04
CA TYR A 114 -0.19 3.50 5.00
C TYR A 114 -0.91 2.63 3.98
N LEU A 115 -2.21 2.46 4.20
CA LEU A 115 -3.16 1.84 3.28
C LEU A 115 -4.10 2.88 2.69
N MET A 116 -4.46 2.66 1.44
CA MET A 116 -5.49 3.40 0.74
C MET A 116 -6.32 2.48 -0.15
N SER A 117 -7.48 2.96 -0.60
CA SER A 117 -8.31 2.24 -1.56
C SER A 117 -7.53 2.01 -2.86
N TYR A 118 -7.66 0.82 -3.44
CA TYR A 118 -7.21 0.60 -4.82
C TYR A 118 -8.19 1.25 -5.80
N ILE A 119 -7.67 2.02 -6.75
CA ILE A 119 -8.43 2.55 -7.89
C ILE A 119 -7.85 1.90 -9.13
N GLU A 120 -8.60 0.99 -9.73
CA GLU A 120 -8.23 0.39 -11.00
C GLU A 120 -8.42 1.43 -12.12
N GLY A 121 -7.38 1.67 -12.91
CA GLY A 121 -7.40 2.70 -13.93
C GLY A 121 -6.26 2.57 -14.93
N LEU A 122 -6.35 3.40 -15.97
CA LEU A 122 -5.33 3.54 -17.00
C LEU A 122 -4.33 4.62 -16.60
N VAL A 123 -3.04 4.39 -16.88
CA VAL A 123 -1.94 5.32 -16.59
C VAL A 123 -1.22 5.72 -17.88
#